data_AF-A0A6G0HRR2-F1
#
_entry.id   AF-A0A6G0HRR2-F1
#
_cell.length_a   1.000
_cell.length_b   1.000
_cell.length_c   1.000
_cell.angle_alpha   90.00
_cell.angle_beta   90.00
_cell.angle_gamma   90.00
#
_symmetry.space_group_name_H-M   'P 1'
#
loop_
_entity.id
_entity.type
_entity.pdbx_description
1 polymer ?
#
loop_
_entity_poly.entity_id
_entity_poly.type
_entity_poly.pdbx_seq_one_letter_code
_entity_poly.pdbx_strand_id
1 'polypeptide(L)'
;MALTFLAYHSEGSQFNTANLDRVLEMGDSLYVGIKNQLLLEDRYVQDHLTVEEMPQQVVTDNNVYEVRMSSIRCGHLKAQEGNPVGFLPLDAQLQALSTDVTHAILIVTPECIAVFSDRSGRYGVFDSHSRNARGLPYPDGTAIMLTFGHLSDLINHLHKLFNERGTHATYEFVPISFHSVDNPIECHGQPDDVENRQSPPAVHPPEICVKKQLTESNMEVPQLKTMARTQRNQVR
;
A
#
# COMPACT_ATOMS: atom_id res chain seq x y z
N MET A 1 -3.69 3.31 2.32
CA MET A 1 -2.60 4.13 1.75
C MET A 1 -1.21 3.56 1.99
N ALA A 2 -0.69 3.57 3.23
CA ALA A 2 0.70 3.17 3.54
C ALA A 2 1.08 1.78 3.01
N LEU A 3 0.22 0.77 3.20
CA LEU A 3 0.47 -0.59 2.71
C LEU A 3 0.58 -0.65 1.17
N THR A 4 -0.33 0.03 0.46
CA THR A 4 -0.30 0.12 -1.01
C THR A 4 0.98 0.76 -1.50
N PHE A 5 1.42 1.87 -0.87
CA PHE A 5 2.70 2.49 -1.17
C PHE A 5 3.86 1.49 -1.04
N LEU A 6 3.92 0.74 0.06
CA LEU A 6 4.99 -0.23 0.30
C LEU A 6 5.00 -1.35 -0.75
N ALA A 7 3.83 -1.77 -1.26
CA ALA A 7 3.75 -2.74 -2.35
C ALA A 7 4.40 -2.19 -3.63
N TYR A 8 4.02 -0.98 -4.06
CA TYR A 8 4.66 -0.30 -5.20
C TYR A 8 6.16 -0.06 -4.98
N HIS A 9 6.57 0.29 -3.76
CA HIS A 9 7.97 0.49 -3.42
C HIS A 9 8.76 -0.83 -3.51
N SER A 10 8.17 -1.97 -3.14
CA SER A 10 8.81 -3.29 -3.21
C SER A 10 9.18 -3.70 -4.65
N GLU A 11 8.41 -3.23 -5.64
CA GLU A 11 8.66 -3.39 -7.09
C GLU A 11 9.86 -2.57 -7.59
N GLY A 12 10.35 -1.60 -6.80
CA GLY A 12 11.33 -0.63 -7.27
C GLY A 12 10.72 0.49 -8.12
N SER A 13 9.42 0.77 -7.96
CA SER A 13 8.76 1.89 -8.62
C SER A 13 9.47 3.20 -8.33
N GLN A 14 9.62 4.04 -9.35
CA GLN A 14 10.05 5.42 -9.16
C GLN A 14 8.85 6.26 -8.75
N PHE A 15 8.99 7.10 -7.73
CA PHE A 15 7.90 7.94 -7.25
C PHE A 15 8.06 9.37 -7.76
N ASN A 16 7.12 9.77 -8.61
CA ASN A 16 6.81 11.14 -8.95
C ASN A 16 5.37 11.45 -8.48
N THR A 17 4.89 12.68 -8.70
CA THR A 17 3.54 13.08 -8.29
C THR A 17 2.45 12.16 -8.84
N ALA A 18 2.49 11.82 -10.13
CA ALA A 18 1.48 10.96 -10.75
C ALA A 18 1.45 9.54 -10.15
N ASN A 19 2.63 8.97 -9.88
CA ASN A 19 2.73 7.65 -9.26
C ASN A 19 2.28 7.67 -7.79
N LEU A 20 2.53 8.77 -7.07
CA LEU A 20 1.99 8.93 -5.70
C LEU A 20 0.46 9.09 -5.72
N ASP A 21 -0.09 9.87 -6.64
CA ASP A 21 -1.55 10.00 -6.79
C ASP A 21 -2.20 8.65 -7.12
N ARG A 22 -1.57 7.84 -7.98
CA ARG A 22 -2.00 6.47 -8.29
C ARG A 22 -2.00 5.57 -7.04
N VAL A 23 -0.96 5.66 -6.21
CA VAL A 23 -0.89 4.94 -4.93
C VAL A 23 -2.02 5.35 -3.99
N LEU A 24 -2.35 6.64 -3.93
CA LEU A 24 -3.46 7.14 -3.11
C LEU A 24 -4.81 6.61 -3.63
N GLU A 25 -5.04 6.66 -4.94
CA GLU A 25 -6.27 6.15 -5.56
C GLU A 25 -6.45 4.64 -5.31
N MET A 26 -5.39 3.85 -5.53
CA MET A 26 -5.40 2.40 -5.26
C MET A 26 -5.58 2.10 -3.77
N GLY A 27 -4.94 2.89 -2.91
CA GLY A 27 -5.06 2.74 -1.47
C GLY A 27 -6.44 3.10 -0.94
N ASP A 28 -7.12 4.09 -1.53
CA ASP A 28 -8.50 4.45 -1.20
C ASP A 28 -9.46 3.35 -1.63
N SER A 29 -9.33 2.89 -2.87
CA SER A 29 -10.15 1.80 -3.42
C SER A 29 -10.04 0.53 -2.57
N LEU A 30 -8.83 0.18 -2.14
CA LEU A 30 -8.58 -0.95 -1.24
C LEU A 30 -9.27 -0.76 0.12
N TYR A 31 -9.13 0.42 0.72
CA TYR A 31 -9.76 0.74 2.00
C TYR A 31 -11.30 0.68 1.92
N VAL A 32 -11.89 1.29 0.88
CA VAL A 32 -13.34 1.27 0.64
C VAL A 32 -13.85 -0.17 0.48
N GLY A 33 -13.10 -1.01 -0.23
CA GLY A 33 -13.41 -2.45 -0.36
C GLY A 33 -13.47 -3.16 1.00
N ILE A 34 -12.43 -3.00 1.82
CA ILE A 34 -12.36 -3.60 3.17
C ILE A 34 -13.49 -3.07 4.05
N LYS A 35 -13.71 -1.75 4.07
CA LYS A 35 -14.79 -1.12 4.83
C LYS A 35 -16.15 -1.69 4.47
N ASN A 36 -16.44 -1.85 3.17
CA ASN A 36 -17.69 -2.44 2.71
C ASN A 36 -17.83 -3.89 3.15
N GLN A 37 -16.75 -4.68 3.11
CA GLN A 37 -16.76 -6.05 3.61
C GLN A 37 -17.05 -6.11 5.12
N LEU A 38 -16.37 -5.29 5.92
CA LEU A 38 -16.60 -5.21 7.37
C LEU A 38 -18.05 -4.80 7.70
N LEU A 39 -18.65 -3.91 6.91
CA LEU A 39 -20.06 -3.53 7.04
C LEU A 39 -21.00 -4.70 6.71
N LEU A 40 -20.71 -5.48 5.66
CA LEU A 40 -21.49 -6.65 5.29
C LEU A 40 -21.41 -7.77 6.33
N GLU A 41 -20.26 -7.90 6.99
CA GLU A 41 -20.01 -8.89 8.04
C GLU A 41 -20.46 -8.44 9.44
N ASP A 42 -21.06 -7.24 9.58
CA ASP A 42 -21.44 -6.61 10.87
C ASP A 42 -20.25 -6.50 11.86
N ARG A 43 -19.05 -6.30 11.31
CA ARG A 43 -17.79 -6.16 12.04
C ARG A 43 -17.23 -4.73 12.01
N TYR A 44 -17.85 -3.83 11.26
CA TYR A 44 -17.38 -2.46 11.14
C TYR A 44 -17.65 -1.68 12.44
N VAL A 45 -16.57 -1.28 13.12
CA VAL A 45 -16.63 -0.51 14.38
C VAL A 45 -16.23 0.95 14.20
N GLN A 46 -15.23 1.23 13.36
CA GLN A 46 -14.64 2.56 13.20
C GLN A 46 -13.97 2.72 11.83
N ASP A 47 -13.60 3.96 11.46
CA ASP A 47 -12.91 4.27 10.20
C ASP A 47 -11.43 3.88 10.16
N HIS A 48 -10.78 3.71 11.31
CA HIS A 48 -9.39 3.26 11.35
C HIS A 48 -9.35 1.74 11.42
N LEU A 49 -8.78 1.11 10.38
CA LEU A 49 -8.57 -0.33 10.38
C LEU A 49 -7.58 -0.73 11.49
N THR A 50 -7.89 -1.79 12.22
CA THR A 50 -6.90 -2.44 13.09
C THR A 50 -5.88 -3.23 12.25
N VAL A 51 -4.78 -3.67 12.86
CA VAL A 51 -3.79 -4.50 12.16
C VAL A 51 -4.41 -5.82 11.69
N GLU A 52 -5.36 -6.38 12.43
CA GLU A 52 -6.10 -7.59 12.06
C GLU A 52 -7.06 -7.39 10.88
N GLU A 53 -7.51 -6.16 10.67
CA GLU A 53 -8.38 -5.78 9.54
C GLU A 53 -7.57 -5.38 8.30
N MET A 54 -6.25 -5.30 8.40
CA MET A 54 -5.41 -5.01 7.24
C MET A 54 -5.49 -6.13 6.20
N PRO A 55 -5.44 -5.79 4.90
CA PRO A 55 -5.63 -6.77 3.85
C PRO A 55 -4.41 -7.69 3.75
N GLN A 56 -4.69 -8.97 3.50
CA GLN A 56 -3.67 -10.00 3.27
C GLN A 56 -3.15 -10.00 1.83
N GLN A 57 -3.79 -9.24 0.94
CA GLN A 57 -3.36 -9.07 -0.44
C GLN A 57 -3.45 -7.62 -0.87
N VAL A 58 -2.52 -7.19 -1.72
CA VAL A 58 -2.51 -5.87 -2.34
C VAL A 58 -2.26 -6.02 -3.82
N VAL A 59 -3.06 -5.31 -4.62
CA VAL A 59 -2.92 -5.24 -6.07
C VAL A 59 -2.20 -3.95 -6.43
N THR A 60 -1.20 -4.05 -7.28
CA THR A 60 -0.53 -2.93 -7.96
C THR A 60 -0.90 -2.96 -9.45
N ASP A 61 -0.35 -2.04 -10.24
CA ASP A 61 -0.54 -2.08 -11.70
C ASP A 61 0.12 -3.31 -12.36
N ASN A 62 1.14 -3.88 -11.72
CA ASN A 62 1.97 -4.93 -12.30
C ASN A 62 1.69 -6.32 -11.72
N ASN A 63 1.23 -6.39 -10.47
CA ASN A 63 1.21 -7.65 -9.73
C ASN A 63 0.15 -7.70 -8.62
N VAL A 64 -0.08 -8.90 -8.12
CA VAL A 64 -0.83 -9.16 -6.89
C VAL A 64 0.14 -9.72 -5.86
N TYR A 65 0.21 -9.06 -4.71
CA TYR A 65 1.08 -9.48 -3.62
C TYR A 65 0.28 -10.07 -2.48
N GLU A 66 0.74 -11.21 -1.99
CA GLU A 66 0.43 -11.64 -0.63
C GLU A 66 1.25 -10.80 0.36
N VAL A 67 0.56 -10.26 1.35
CA VAL A 67 1.12 -9.42 2.40
C VAL A 67 1.39 -10.29 3.62
N ARG A 68 2.66 -10.36 4.04
CA ARG A 68 3.06 -11.04 5.27
C ARG A 68 3.41 -9.99 6.32
N MET A 69 2.65 -9.99 7.41
CA MET A 69 2.88 -9.16 8.58
C MET A 69 3.62 -9.98 9.63
N SER A 70 4.76 -9.46 10.11
CA SER A 70 5.45 -10.04 11.26
C SER A 70 4.84 -9.53 12.57
N SER A 71 5.26 -10.10 13.71
CA SER A 71 4.81 -9.68 15.03
C SER A 71 4.88 -8.17 15.22
N ILE A 72 3.76 -7.58 15.66
CA ILE A 72 3.63 -6.15 15.97
C ILE A 72 4.58 -5.82 17.12
N ARG A 73 5.35 -4.75 16.96
CA ARG A 73 6.27 -4.27 17.98
C ARG A 73 5.84 -2.90 18.47
N CYS A 74 5.58 -2.79 19.76
CA CYS A 74 5.05 -1.58 20.36
C CYS A 74 6.12 -0.85 21.17
N GLY A 75 5.89 0.43 21.40
CA GLY A 75 6.81 1.23 22.17
C GLY A 75 6.31 2.64 22.45
N HIS A 76 7.10 3.41 23.19
CA HIS A 76 6.84 4.83 23.40
C HIS A 76 7.61 5.66 22.39
N LEU A 77 6.97 6.72 21.88
CA LEU A 77 7.62 7.66 20.97
C LEU A 77 8.75 8.44 21.62
N LYS A 78 8.60 8.76 22.91
CA LYS A 78 9.59 9.46 23.72
C LYS A 78 10.09 8.46 24.76
N ALA A 79 11.40 8.42 24.99
CA ALA A 79 11.97 7.55 26.01
C ALA A 79 11.36 7.88 27.38
N GLN A 80 10.90 6.86 28.09
CA GLN A 80 10.31 7.00 29.42
C GLN A 80 11.00 6.04 30.40
N GLU A 81 11.18 6.49 31.64
CA GLU A 81 11.57 5.59 32.73
C GLU A 81 10.42 4.61 33.02
N GLY A 82 10.74 3.32 33.14
CA GLY A 82 9.76 2.29 33.47
C GLY A 82 8.90 1.80 32.30
N ASN A 83 9.45 1.74 31.08
CA ASN A 83 8.77 1.12 29.95
C ASN A 83 8.20 -0.27 30.32
N PRO A 84 6.97 -0.60 29.87
CA PRO A 84 6.47 -1.96 29.95
C PRO A 84 7.47 -2.96 29.36
N VAL A 85 7.51 -4.17 29.91
CA VAL A 85 8.39 -5.23 29.40
C VAL A 85 8.07 -5.47 27.91
N GLY A 86 9.09 -5.38 27.07
CA GLY A 86 8.97 -5.55 25.62
C GLY A 86 8.70 -4.27 24.83
N PHE A 87 8.42 -3.13 25.49
CA PHE A 87 8.31 -1.85 24.79
C PHE A 87 9.69 -1.28 24.51
N LEU A 88 9.94 -0.96 23.24
CA LEU A 88 11.19 -0.35 22.80
C LEU A 88 11.01 1.15 22.55
N PRO A 89 12.05 1.97 22.77
CA PRO A 89 12.12 3.30 22.19
C PRO A 89 12.06 3.26 20.66
N LEU A 90 11.45 4.28 20.04
CA LEU A 90 11.27 4.35 18.57
C LEU A 90 12.60 4.27 17.81
N ASP A 91 13.65 4.92 18.31
CA ASP A 91 14.99 4.92 17.74
C ASP A 91 15.63 3.53 17.70
N ALA A 92 15.50 2.77 18.80
CA ALA A 92 15.95 1.38 18.89
C ALA A 92 15.13 0.49 17.94
N GLN A 93 13.82 0.72 17.85
CA GLN A 93 12.96 -0.03 16.95
C GLN A 93 13.28 0.20 15.48
N LEU A 94 13.59 1.44 15.10
CA LEU A 94 13.90 1.80 13.72
C LEU A 94 15.27 1.26 13.26
N GLN A 95 16.15 0.81 14.16
CA GLN A 95 17.38 0.10 13.78
C GLN A 95 17.11 -1.16 12.96
N ALA A 96 15.93 -1.78 13.13
CA ALA A 96 15.53 -2.94 12.33
C ALA A 96 15.51 -2.65 10.82
N LEU A 97 15.31 -1.38 10.42
CA LEU A 97 15.34 -0.97 9.00
C LEU A 97 16.74 -1.11 8.36
N SER A 98 17.79 -1.17 9.19
CA SER A 98 19.17 -1.33 8.76
C SER A 98 19.65 -2.78 8.78
N THR A 99 18.85 -3.73 9.28
CA THR A 99 19.26 -5.12 9.50
C THR A 99 18.43 -6.13 8.72
N ASP A 100 17.15 -6.25 9.07
CA ASP A 100 16.30 -7.40 8.70
C ASP A 100 14.90 -6.99 8.23
N VAL A 101 14.54 -5.71 8.37
CA VAL A 101 13.28 -5.16 7.89
C VAL A 101 13.57 -4.14 6.80
N THR A 102 12.85 -4.23 5.68
CA THR A 102 12.94 -3.21 4.60
C THR A 102 11.68 -2.37 4.49
N HIS A 103 10.54 -2.88 4.94
CA HIS A 103 9.25 -2.22 4.87
C HIS A 103 8.52 -2.41 6.19
N ALA A 104 7.95 -1.34 6.72
CA ALA A 104 7.08 -1.42 7.88
C ALA A 104 6.01 -0.33 7.85
N ILE A 105 4.89 -0.63 8.49
CA ILE A 105 3.87 0.34 8.82
C ILE A 105 4.16 0.83 10.23
N LEU A 106 4.16 2.15 10.39
CA LEU A 106 4.28 2.81 11.68
C LEU A 106 2.96 3.51 11.98
N ILE A 107 2.30 3.07 13.06
CA ILE A 107 1.04 3.63 13.52
C ILE A 107 1.32 4.45 14.78
N VAL A 108 0.98 5.73 14.74
CA VAL A 108 0.93 6.64 15.87
C VAL A 108 -0.46 7.25 15.87
N THR A 109 -1.40 6.58 16.54
CA THR A 109 -2.84 6.84 16.39
C THR A 109 -3.20 8.33 16.46
N PRO A 110 -3.97 8.85 15.49
CA PRO A 110 -4.60 8.13 14.37
C PRO A 110 -3.74 8.01 13.10
N GLU A 111 -2.49 8.46 13.11
CA GLU A 111 -1.66 8.51 11.91
C GLU A 111 -1.06 7.13 11.59
N CYS A 112 -1.30 6.67 10.37
CA CYS A 112 -0.70 5.45 9.81
C CYS A 112 0.20 5.82 8.63
N ILE A 113 1.50 5.57 8.75
CA ILE A 113 2.52 5.93 7.77
C ILE A 113 3.37 4.72 7.40
N ALA A 114 4.04 4.79 6.25
CA ALA A 114 4.98 3.79 5.79
C ALA A 114 6.40 4.25 6.10
N VAL A 115 7.23 3.37 6.65
CA VAL A 115 8.68 3.57 6.77
C VAL A 115 9.42 2.43 6.07
N PHE A 116 10.53 2.75 5.42
CA PHE A 116 11.24 1.78 4.60
C PHE A 116 12.74 2.05 4.53
N SER A 117 13.50 1.03 4.12
CA SER A 117 14.83 1.17 3.56
C SER A 117 14.80 0.77 2.08
N ASP A 118 15.44 1.57 1.24
CA ASP A 118 15.53 1.31 -0.20
C ASP A 118 16.77 0.49 -0.54
N ARG A 119 16.82 -0.03 -1.78
CA ARG A 119 17.92 -0.88 -2.26
C ARG A 119 19.27 -0.13 -2.35
N SER A 120 19.25 1.21 -2.27
CA SER A 120 20.46 2.04 -2.24
C SER A 120 20.96 2.29 -0.82
N GLY A 121 20.32 1.73 0.20
CA GLY A 121 20.67 1.89 1.61
C GLY A 121 20.17 3.20 2.24
N ARG A 122 19.27 3.92 1.56
CA ARG A 122 18.60 5.10 2.12
C ARG A 122 17.37 4.67 2.90
N TYR A 123 16.93 5.54 3.79
CA TYR A 123 15.73 5.33 4.60
C TYR A 123 14.64 6.29 4.15
N GLY A 124 13.38 5.97 4.37
CA GLY A 124 12.32 6.87 3.96
C GLY A 124 11.03 6.72 4.71
N VAL A 125 10.17 7.70 4.47
CA VAL A 125 8.80 7.74 4.96
C VAL A 125 7.88 8.07 3.78
N PHE A 126 6.76 7.38 3.72
CA PHE A 126 5.60 7.84 2.97
C PHE A 126 4.46 8.12 3.94
N ASP A 127 3.83 9.27 3.73
CA ASP A 127 2.76 9.76 4.57
C ASP A 127 1.65 10.34 3.69
N SER A 128 0.47 9.71 3.75
CA SER A 128 -0.69 10.11 2.96
C SER A 128 -1.47 11.27 3.56
N HIS A 129 -1.17 11.69 4.78
CA HIS A 129 -1.84 12.83 5.40
C HIS A 129 -1.42 14.12 4.72
N SER A 130 -2.16 15.18 5.04
CA SER A 130 -1.90 16.52 4.55
C SER A 130 -0.61 17.08 5.15
N ARG A 131 0.48 17.08 4.37
CA ARG A 131 1.82 17.54 4.77
C ARG A 131 2.33 18.69 3.93
N ASN A 132 3.23 19.47 4.50
CA ASN A 132 4.05 20.43 3.75
C ASN A 132 5.30 19.76 3.16
N ALA A 133 6.09 20.51 2.40
CA ALA A 133 7.33 20.03 1.76
C ALA A 133 8.40 19.50 2.73
N ARG A 134 8.28 19.77 4.04
CA ARG A 134 9.17 19.24 5.09
C ARG A 134 8.62 17.97 5.74
N GLY A 135 7.47 17.47 5.28
CA GLY A 135 6.77 16.31 5.83
C GLY A 135 6.10 16.55 7.17
N LEU A 136 5.79 17.80 7.53
CA LEU A 136 5.10 18.15 8.78
C LEU A 136 3.61 18.45 8.52
N PRO A 137 2.72 18.31 9.52
CA PRO A 137 1.29 18.58 9.36
C PRO A 137 1.02 19.97 8.75
N TYR A 138 0.11 20.03 7.79
CA TYR A 138 -0.28 21.28 7.14
C TYR A 138 -1.73 21.14 6.63
N PRO A 139 -2.67 22.06 6.94
CA PRO A 139 -4.09 21.87 6.60
C PRO A 139 -4.40 21.66 5.11
N ASP A 140 -3.68 22.35 4.21
CA ASP A 140 -3.88 22.29 2.75
C ASP A 140 -2.65 21.68 2.05
N GLY A 141 -2.13 20.63 2.66
CA GLY A 141 -0.95 19.90 2.22
C GLY A 141 -1.29 18.73 1.31
N THR A 142 -0.27 17.97 0.96
CA THR A 142 -0.38 16.78 0.12
C THR A 142 0.31 15.60 0.79
N ALA A 143 0.05 14.40 0.28
CA ALA A 143 0.88 13.25 0.59
C ALA A 143 2.34 13.51 0.19
N ILE A 144 3.26 12.88 0.91
CA ILE A 144 4.70 13.04 0.69
C ILE A 144 5.42 11.70 0.76
N MET A 145 6.53 11.62 0.03
CA MET A 145 7.57 10.61 0.23
C MET A 145 8.89 11.35 0.44
N LEU A 146 9.54 11.09 1.57
CA LEU A 146 10.87 11.65 1.87
C LEU A 146 11.87 10.51 1.99
N THR A 147 13.09 10.75 1.49
CA THR A 147 14.23 9.85 1.63
C THR A 147 15.38 10.54 2.35
N PHE A 148 16.09 9.78 3.17
CA PHE A 148 17.15 10.21 4.06
C PHE A 148 18.39 9.34 3.85
N GLY A 149 19.57 9.96 3.83
CA GLY A 149 20.84 9.23 3.69
C GLY A 149 21.23 8.44 4.93
N HIS A 150 20.80 8.89 6.11
CA HIS A 150 21.10 8.26 7.39
C HIS A 150 19.83 7.95 8.18
N LEU A 151 19.83 6.82 8.89
CA LEU A 151 18.71 6.41 9.75
C LEU A 151 18.42 7.46 10.83
N SER A 152 19.46 8.11 11.37
CA SER A 152 19.32 9.20 12.34
C SER A 152 18.47 10.36 11.81
N ASP A 153 18.53 10.65 10.51
CA ASP A 153 17.75 11.74 9.92
C ASP A 153 16.27 11.38 9.80
N LEU A 154 15.95 10.12 9.47
CA LEU A 154 14.59 9.59 9.53
C LEU A 154 14.05 9.64 10.98
N ILE A 155 14.82 9.16 11.95
CA ILE A 155 14.45 9.19 13.38
C ILE A 155 14.17 10.64 13.82
N ASN A 156 15.07 11.57 13.50
CA ASN A 156 14.91 12.98 13.81
C ASN A 156 13.67 13.59 13.13
N HIS A 157 13.35 13.18 11.91
CA HIS A 157 12.15 13.59 11.21
C HIS A 157 10.88 13.10 11.92
N LEU A 158 10.82 11.81 12.29
CA LEU A 158 9.66 11.23 12.96
C LEU A 158 9.43 11.83 14.35
N HIS A 159 10.49 12.12 15.11
CA HIS A 159 10.35 12.84 16.39
C HIS A 159 9.79 14.26 16.20
N LYS A 160 10.16 14.96 15.11
CA LYS A 160 9.59 16.28 14.79
C LYS A 160 8.14 16.17 14.36
N LEU A 161 7.81 15.20 13.50
CA LEU A 161 6.45 14.93 13.04
C LEU A 161 5.51 14.68 14.21
N PHE A 162 5.93 13.86 15.16
CA PHE A 162 5.12 13.49 16.33
C PHE A 162 5.45 14.30 17.59
N ASN A 163 6.10 15.47 17.47
CA ASN A 163 6.57 16.21 18.64
C ASN A 163 5.41 16.67 19.54
N GLU A 164 4.30 17.06 18.94
CA GLU A 164 3.09 17.52 19.63
C GLU A 164 2.32 16.38 20.30
N ARG A 165 2.70 15.12 20.06
CA ARG A 165 2.15 13.98 20.77
C ARG A 165 2.58 14.01 22.24
N GLY A 166 1.65 13.66 23.11
CA GLY A 166 1.87 13.63 24.56
C GLY A 166 3.04 12.74 24.97
N THR A 167 3.54 12.92 26.19
CA THR A 167 4.68 12.15 26.74
C THR A 167 4.45 10.64 26.75
N HIS A 168 3.19 10.22 26.83
CA HIS A 168 2.80 8.81 26.85
C HIS A 168 2.37 8.27 25.49
N ALA A 169 2.57 9.03 24.41
CA ALA A 169 2.21 8.57 23.09
C ALA A 169 3.01 7.31 22.70
N THR A 170 2.28 6.30 22.24
CA THR A 170 2.83 5.02 21.81
C THR A 170 2.85 4.92 20.30
N TYR A 171 3.62 3.96 19.81
CA TYR A 171 3.59 3.54 18.42
C TYR A 171 3.37 2.03 18.31
N GLU A 172 2.91 1.61 17.14
CA GLU A 172 2.94 0.22 16.67
C GLU A 172 3.80 0.17 15.40
N PHE A 173 4.79 -0.71 15.39
CA PHE A 173 5.67 -0.98 14.26
C PHE A 173 5.34 -2.36 13.72
N VAL A 174 4.81 -2.42 12.50
CA VAL A 174 4.36 -3.64 11.84
C VAL A 174 5.29 -3.93 10.65
N PRO A 175 6.26 -4.86 10.78
CA PRO A 175 7.11 -5.23 9.65
C PRO A 175 6.32 -5.96 8.58
N ILE A 176 6.53 -5.59 7.32
CA ILE A 176 5.80 -6.13 6.16
C ILE A 176 6.79 -6.74 5.18
N SER A 177 6.44 -7.91 4.62
CA SER A 177 7.03 -8.43 3.39
C SER A 177 5.96 -8.74 2.35
N PHE A 178 6.36 -8.66 1.08
CA PHE A 178 5.49 -8.89 -0.07
C PHE A 178 5.98 -10.10 -0.85
N HIS A 179 5.06 -11.01 -1.18
CA HIS A 179 5.33 -12.18 -2.01
C HIS A 179 4.42 -12.13 -3.23
N SER A 180 5.01 -12.17 -4.42
CA SER A 180 4.25 -12.24 -5.67
C SER A 180 3.38 -13.50 -5.66
N VAL A 181 2.10 -13.36 -5.99
CA VAL A 181 1.26 -14.51 -6.30
C VAL A 181 1.61 -14.91 -7.73
N ASP A 182 2.48 -15.90 -7.89
CA ASP A 182 2.75 -16.47 -9.21
C ASP A 182 1.42 -16.94 -9.82
N ASN A 183 1.06 -16.43 -10.99
CA ASN A 183 0.06 -17.09 -11.83
C ASN A 183 0.79 -18.23 -12.55
N PRO A 184 0.56 -19.52 -12.21
CA PRO A 184 1.13 -20.58 -13.00
C PRO A 184 0.32 -20.66 -14.30
N ILE A 185 0.81 -20.03 -15.35
CA ILE A 185 0.52 -20.50 -16.70
C ILE A 185 1.71 -21.36 -17.11
N GLU A 186 1.61 -22.64 -16.78
CA GLU A 186 2.43 -23.68 -17.39
C GLU A 186 2.09 -23.78 -18.88
N CYS A 187 3.09 -23.58 -19.73
CA CYS A 187 3.23 -24.34 -20.97
C CYS A 187 4.68 -24.82 -21.02
N HIS A 188 4.95 -25.98 -20.44
CA HIS A 188 6.16 -26.74 -20.71
C HIS A 188 6.21 -27.12 -22.19
N GLY A 189 6.90 -26.31 -23.00
CA GLY A 189 7.43 -26.76 -24.27
C GLY A 189 8.84 -27.29 -24.05
N GLN A 190 8.99 -28.61 -23.89
CA GLN A 190 10.31 -29.23 -24.05
C GLN A 190 10.77 -29.06 -25.50
N PRO A 191 12.05 -28.74 -25.76
CA PRO A 191 12.60 -28.85 -27.10
C PRO A 191 12.91 -30.32 -27.38
N ASP A 192 12.14 -30.95 -28.27
CA ASP A 192 12.55 -32.21 -28.90
C ASP A 192 13.63 -31.91 -29.95
N ASP A 193 14.86 -32.38 -29.69
CA ASP A 193 15.92 -32.51 -30.67
C ASP A 193 15.58 -33.65 -31.64
N VAL A 194 15.22 -33.38 -32.90
CA VAL A 194 15.56 -34.24 -34.04
C VAL A 194 15.78 -33.43 -35.32
N GLU A 195 16.95 -33.66 -35.91
CA GLU A 195 17.49 -33.14 -37.15
C GLU A 195 16.73 -33.63 -38.43
N ASN A 196 16.67 -32.75 -39.44
CA ASN A 196 16.91 -33.01 -40.87
C ASN A 196 15.74 -33.07 -41.91
N ARG A 197 15.91 -32.20 -42.92
CA ARG A 197 15.60 -32.29 -44.38
C ARG A 197 14.30 -31.70 -44.99
N GLN A 198 14.56 -30.66 -45.80
CA GLN A 198 14.13 -30.42 -47.20
C GLN A 198 12.74 -29.82 -47.48
N SER A 199 12.76 -28.60 -48.03
CA SER A 199 11.74 -27.96 -48.88
C SER A 199 11.94 -28.32 -50.38
N PRO A 200 11.10 -27.95 -51.39
CA PRO A 200 9.80 -27.22 -51.49
C PRO A 200 8.78 -28.00 -52.43
N PRO A 201 7.73 -27.46 -53.13
CA PRO A 201 7.29 -26.07 -53.37
C PRO A 201 5.77 -25.74 -53.33
N ALA A 202 5.52 -24.46 -53.62
CA ALA A 202 4.31 -23.64 -53.52
C ALA A 202 3.09 -24.05 -54.37
N VAL A 203 1.89 -23.77 -53.84
CA VAL A 203 0.66 -23.44 -54.60
C VAL A 203 -0.21 -22.46 -53.79
N HIS A 204 -0.57 -21.32 -54.38
CA HIS A 204 -1.67 -20.41 -53.97
C HIS A 204 -2.86 -20.59 -54.94
N PRO A 205 -4.04 -19.96 -54.74
CA PRO A 205 -4.98 -19.93 -53.61
C PRO A 205 -6.40 -20.39 -54.09
N PRO A 206 -7.50 -20.16 -53.33
CA PRO A 206 -8.31 -18.98 -53.65
C PRO A 206 -9.00 -18.28 -52.45
N GLU A 207 -9.39 -17.03 -52.72
CA GLU A 207 -10.17 -16.11 -51.90
C GLU A 207 -11.61 -16.60 -51.63
N ILE A 208 -12.15 -16.37 -50.42
CA ILE A 208 -13.55 -15.94 -50.22
C ILE A 208 -13.64 -14.98 -49.01
N CYS A 209 -14.14 -13.78 -49.30
CA CYS A 209 -14.55 -12.71 -48.39
C CYS A 209 -15.94 -12.98 -47.81
N VAL A 210 -16.16 -12.90 -46.48
CA VAL A 210 -17.45 -12.45 -45.89
C VAL A 210 -17.26 -11.77 -44.51
N LYS A 211 -17.38 -10.44 -44.53
CA LYS A 211 -18.08 -9.50 -43.62
C LYS A 211 -18.02 -9.66 -42.08
N LYS A 212 -17.57 -8.54 -41.48
CA LYS A 212 -17.86 -8.06 -40.12
C LYS A 212 -19.36 -8.13 -39.79
N GLN A 213 -19.68 -8.49 -38.56
CA GLN A 213 -20.88 -7.99 -37.89
C GLN A 213 -20.53 -7.59 -36.46
N LEU A 214 -20.63 -6.28 -36.21
CA LEU A 214 -20.77 -5.72 -34.88
C LEU A 214 -22.15 -6.11 -34.34
N THR A 215 -22.21 -6.47 -33.07
CA THR A 215 -23.40 -6.25 -32.25
C THR A 215 -22.93 -5.78 -30.87
N GLU A 216 -23.14 -4.48 -30.64
CA GLU A 216 -23.22 -3.89 -29.32
C GLU A 216 -24.38 -4.53 -28.57
N SER A 217 -24.17 -4.87 -27.30
CA SER A 217 -25.26 -5.09 -26.35
C SER A 217 -24.96 -4.29 -25.09
N ASN A 218 -25.69 -3.19 -24.96
CA ASN A 218 -25.82 -2.36 -23.77
C ASN A 218 -26.19 -3.22 -22.55
N MET A 219 -25.48 -3.06 -21.44
CA MET A 219 -26.02 -3.31 -20.11
C MET A 219 -26.10 -2.00 -19.36
N GLU A 220 -27.34 -1.60 -19.06
CA GLU A 220 -27.71 -0.51 -18.17
C GLU A 220 -27.12 -0.71 -16.76
N VAL A 221 -26.56 0.38 -16.24
CA VAL A 221 -26.13 0.52 -14.85
C VAL A 221 -27.33 1.04 -14.03
N PRO A 222 -27.79 0.35 -12.96
CA PRO A 222 -28.82 0.91 -12.09
C PRO A 222 -28.25 2.03 -11.21
N GLN A 223 -28.82 3.23 -11.34
CA GLN A 223 -28.54 4.40 -10.52
C GLN A 223 -29.01 4.20 -9.07
N LEU A 224 -28.10 4.38 -8.12
CA LEU A 224 -28.40 4.39 -6.68
C LEU A 224 -29.00 5.76 -6.29
N LYS A 225 -30.24 5.73 -5.77
CA LYS A 225 -30.97 6.92 -5.32
C LYS A 225 -30.39 7.47 -4.02
N THR A 226 -29.95 8.72 -4.06
CA THR A 226 -29.59 9.54 -2.90
C THR A 226 -30.80 9.77 -1.99
N MET A 227 -30.71 9.37 -0.72
CA MET A 227 -31.65 9.81 0.32
C MET A 227 -31.10 11.03 1.04
N ALA A 228 -31.79 12.17 0.87
CA ALA A 228 -31.56 13.39 1.61
C ALA A 228 -31.98 13.24 3.07
N ARG A 229 -31.10 13.58 4.01
CA ARG A 229 -31.37 13.60 5.45
C ARG A 229 -31.84 14.99 5.85
N THR A 230 -33.13 15.12 6.17
CA THR A 230 -33.77 16.32 6.68
C THR A 230 -33.19 16.73 8.04
N GLN A 231 -32.64 17.93 8.12
CA GLN A 231 -32.35 18.62 9.39
C GLN A 231 -33.67 18.98 10.09
N ARG A 232 -33.84 18.55 11.34
CA ARG A 232 -34.82 19.13 12.26
C ARG A 232 -34.10 20.06 13.21
N ASN A 233 -34.38 21.35 13.05
CA ASN A 233 -34.23 22.35 14.09
C ASN A 233 -35.14 21.98 15.27
N GLN A 234 -34.60 21.95 16.50
CA GLN A 234 -35.40 22.27 17.68
C GLN A 234 -34.68 23.30 18.53
N VAL A 235 -35.38 24.41 18.67
CA VAL A 235 -35.21 25.52 19.58
C VAL A 235 -35.76 25.08 20.94
N ARG A 236 -34.93 25.08 21.98
CA ARG A 236 -35.17 25.66 23.31
C ARG A 236 -34.05 25.32 24.27
#